data_AF-A0A2N9GSA6-F1
#
_entry.id   AF-A0A2N9GSA6-F1
#
_cell.length_a   1.000
_cell.length_b   1.000
_cell.length_c   1.000
_cell.angle_alpha   90.00
_cell.angle_beta   90.00
_cell.angle_gamma   90.00
#
_symmetry.space_group_name_H-M   'P 1'
#
loop_
_entity.id
_entity.type
_entity.pdbx_description
1 polymer ?
#
loop_
_entity_poly.entity_id
_entity_poly.type
_entity_poly.pdbx_seq_one_letter_code
_entity_poly.pdbx_strand_id
1 'polypeptide(L)'
;MDVNSAPPPHQKTREDMLAWIELGCDGVNSVVAARCLGLTAPINSGRWAVRGLARFPQGHGYHDFQQFVTDGKRAGFVPLNDKELYWFLTGRVTWTGNMARDPKLIQKEVIENFAKDLPQSYTRIVLHSDLSTLTWAPLMYRYPWDIIFGNICKGNITVAGDAMHPMTPDLGQNECAALEDAVVRDVVFYRLLYNRSVSLPSSSGTSEVASPNGCELCAPSSSEDGLFSSLSFKLYGGVGSNNSNAPPEAELQAANMIADFGN
;
A
#
# COMPACT_ATOMS: atom_id res chain seq x y z
N MET A 1 13.69 3.11 34.58
CA MET A 1 13.07 4.45 34.56
C MET A 1 11.64 4.27 34.11
N ASP A 2 10.73 4.87 34.86
CA ASP A 2 9.29 4.58 34.84
C ASP A 2 8.63 5.17 33.58
N VAL A 3 8.02 4.32 32.75
CA VAL A 3 7.42 4.69 31.44
C VAL A 3 6.06 5.38 31.54
N ASN A 4 5.57 5.67 32.75
CA ASN A 4 4.22 6.20 32.99
C ASN A 4 4.16 7.60 33.60
N SER A 5 5.25 8.37 33.60
CA SER A 5 5.23 9.75 34.11
C SER A 5 5.12 10.77 32.98
N ALA A 6 3.91 10.98 32.46
CA ALA A 6 3.64 12.15 31.65
C ALA A 6 3.59 13.41 32.56
N PRO A 7 4.25 14.53 32.18
CA PRO A 7 4.25 15.73 32.99
C PRO A 7 2.85 16.40 33.05
N PRO A 8 2.57 17.20 34.10
CA PRO A 8 1.28 17.88 34.28
C PRO A 8 0.91 18.79 33.09
N PRO A 9 -0.39 19.00 32.82
CA PRO A 9 -0.90 19.64 31.60
C PRO A 9 -0.48 21.11 31.39
N HIS A 10 0.10 21.76 32.39
CA HIS A 10 0.53 23.17 32.36
C HIS A 10 2.02 23.36 32.03
N GLN A 11 2.75 22.28 31.67
CA GLN A 11 4.20 22.31 31.45
C GLN A 11 4.66 21.63 30.15
N LYS A 12 3.80 21.55 29.12
CA LYS A 12 4.21 21.04 27.81
C LYS A 12 4.79 22.17 26.96
N THR A 13 6.06 22.04 26.58
CA THR A 13 6.76 22.94 25.64
C THR A 13 6.21 22.80 24.21
N ARG A 14 6.56 23.72 23.30
CA ARG A 14 6.19 23.62 21.87
C ARG A 14 6.75 22.34 21.24
N GLU A 15 7.92 21.88 21.69
CA GLU A 15 8.48 20.57 21.33
C GLU A 15 7.66 19.39 21.88
N ASP A 16 7.07 19.50 23.08
CA ASP A 16 6.19 18.45 23.65
C ASP A 16 4.80 18.37 22.97
N MET A 17 4.45 19.38 22.16
CA MET A 17 3.20 19.41 21.37
C MET A 17 3.32 18.76 20.00
N LEU A 18 4.51 18.27 19.63
CA LEU A 18 4.70 17.46 18.45
C LEU A 18 3.97 16.13 18.64
N ALA A 19 2.83 16.00 17.95
CA ALA A 19 2.10 14.74 17.92
C ALA A 19 2.96 13.71 17.17
N TRP A 20 3.63 12.83 17.91
CA TRP A 20 4.24 11.64 17.33
C TRP A 20 3.13 10.70 16.89
N ILE A 21 2.96 10.49 15.59
CA ILE A 21 2.16 9.38 15.07
C ILE A 21 3.11 8.30 14.58
N GLU A 22 2.90 7.08 15.08
CA GLU A 22 3.57 5.89 14.58
C GLU A 22 2.68 5.25 13.51
N LEU A 23 3.16 5.22 12.27
CA LEU A 23 2.49 4.54 11.17
C LEU A 23 3.23 3.25 10.81
N GLY A 24 2.54 2.12 10.93
CA GLY A 24 3.00 0.84 10.41
C GLY A 24 2.64 0.69 8.93
N CYS A 25 3.66 0.63 8.08
CA CYS A 25 3.54 0.31 6.64
C CYS A 25 4.41 -0.92 6.30
N ASP A 26 4.45 -1.89 7.21
CA ASP A 26 5.30 -3.09 7.15
C ASP A 26 4.66 -4.27 6.39
N GLY A 27 3.64 -3.98 5.58
CA GLY A 27 3.05 -4.91 4.62
C GLY A 27 2.15 -5.99 5.21
N VAL A 28 1.82 -6.99 4.39
CA VAL A 28 0.83 -8.06 4.69
C VAL A 28 1.07 -8.71 6.06
N ASN A 29 2.33 -8.99 6.42
CA ASN A 29 2.69 -9.65 7.68
C ASN A 29 3.00 -8.66 8.81
N SER A 30 2.29 -7.53 8.85
CA SER A 30 2.57 -6.41 9.75
C SER A 30 2.63 -6.81 11.22
N VAL A 31 3.79 -6.55 11.83
CA VAL A 31 4.03 -6.72 13.26
C VAL A 31 3.30 -5.63 14.04
N VAL A 32 3.18 -4.42 13.48
CA VAL A 32 2.45 -3.30 14.10
C VAL A 32 0.96 -3.63 14.18
N ALA A 33 0.36 -4.09 13.08
CA ALA A 33 -1.04 -4.52 13.02
C ALA A 33 -1.33 -5.61 14.07
N ALA A 34 -0.50 -6.64 14.12
CA ALA A 34 -0.70 -7.76 15.03
C ALA A 34 -0.46 -7.38 16.51
N ARG A 35 0.67 -6.74 16.83
CA ARG A 35 1.10 -6.54 18.23
C ARG A 35 0.54 -5.27 18.86
N CYS A 36 0.40 -4.19 18.10
CA CYS A 36 -0.07 -2.91 18.63
C CYS A 36 -1.59 -2.78 18.55
N LEU A 37 -2.18 -3.22 17.43
CA LEU A 37 -3.60 -3.03 17.14
C LEU A 37 -4.44 -4.29 17.37
N GLY A 38 -3.82 -5.47 17.42
CA GLY A 38 -4.54 -6.73 17.58
C GLY A 38 -5.37 -7.13 16.36
N LEU A 39 -5.01 -6.63 15.17
CA LEU A 39 -5.65 -7.05 13.94
C LEU A 39 -5.37 -8.53 13.67
N THR A 40 -6.38 -9.22 13.13
CA THR A 40 -6.27 -10.63 12.73
C THR A 40 -5.15 -10.82 11.71
N ALA A 41 -4.50 -11.99 11.77
CA ALA A 41 -3.51 -12.34 10.75
C ALA A 41 -4.19 -12.48 9.38
N PRO A 42 -3.54 -12.09 8.27
CA PRO A 42 -4.06 -12.33 6.93
C PRO A 42 -4.29 -13.82 6.68
N ILE A 43 -5.33 -14.10 5.90
CA ILE A 43 -5.81 -15.43 5.58
C ILE A 43 -5.46 -15.74 4.13
N ASN A 44 -5.02 -16.98 3.88
CA ASN A 44 -4.80 -17.47 2.52
C ASN A 44 -6.17 -17.68 1.84
N SER A 45 -6.37 -17.03 0.70
CA SER A 45 -7.61 -17.15 -0.10
C SER A 45 -7.80 -18.51 -0.78
N GLY A 46 -6.85 -19.44 -0.62
CA GLY A 46 -6.79 -20.71 -1.35
C GLY A 46 -6.32 -20.54 -2.80
N ARG A 47 -5.88 -19.35 -3.17
CA ARG A 47 -5.39 -18.99 -4.51
C ARG A 47 -3.96 -18.49 -4.44
N TRP A 48 -3.30 -18.57 -5.58
CA TRP A 48 -1.91 -18.17 -5.74
C TRP A 48 -1.78 -17.24 -6.94
N ALA A 49 -0.72 -16.44 -6.93
CA ALA A 49 -0.32 -15.61 -8.05
C ALA A 49 1.11 -15.96 -8.48
N VAL A 50 1.28 -16.11 -9.79
CA VAL A 50 2.58 -16.05 -10.46
C VAL A 50 2.67 -14.74 -11.21
N ARG A 51 3.76 -14.01 -11.04
CA ARG A 51 3.96 -12.70 -11.66
C ARG A 51 5.37 -12.60 -12.21
N GLY A 52 5.55 -11.80 -13.25
CA GLY A 52 6.87 -11.51 -13.81
C GLY A 52 6.86 -10.33 -14.77
N LEU A 53 8.06 -9.86 -15.08
CA LEU A 53 8.31 -8.94 -16.18
C LEU A 53 8.83 -9.72 -17.38
N ALA A 54 8.25 -9.50 -18.55
CA ALA A 54 8.75 -9.99 -19.82
C ALA A 54 9.47 -8.87 -20.59
N ARG A 55 10.65 -9.16 -21.11
CA ARG A 55 11.49 -8.18 -21.82
C ARG A 55 11.58 -8.52 -23.31
N PHE A 56 11.22 -7.55 -24.13
CA PHE A 56 11.29 -7.61 -25.59
C PHE A 56 12.18 -6.45 -26.10
N PRO A 57 13.50 -6.66 -26.24
CA PRO A 57 14.42 -5.57 -26.61
C PRO A 57 14.10 -4.88 -27.94
N GLN A 58 13.50 -5.62 -28.88
CA GLN A 58 13.06 -5.14 -30.19
C GLN A 58 11.64 -4.54 -30.19
N GLY A 59 10.98 -4.50 -29.03
CA GLY A 59 9.60 -4.10 -28.87
C GLY A 59 8.63 -5.28 -28.90
N HIS A 60 7.54 -5.18 -28.13
CA HIS A 60 6.51 -6.23 -28.06
C HIS A 60 5.26 -5.95 -28.91
N GLY A 61 5.01 -4.69 -29.29
CA GLY A 61 3.90 -4.31 -30.20
C GLY A 61 2.49 -4.47 -29.61
N TYR A 62 2.37 -4.42 -28.28
CA TYR A 62 1.07 -4.40 -27.58
C TYR A 62 0.85 -2.98 -27.03
N HIS A 63 -0.40 -2.55 -26.95
CA HIS A 63 -0.74 -1.21 -26.44
C HIS A 63 -1.73 -1.25 -25.29
N ASP A 64 -2.58 -2.27 -25.26
CA ASP A 64 -3.66 -2.39 -24.28
C ASP A 64 -3.40 -3.52 -23.28
N PHE A 65 -4.02 -3.37 -22.10
CA PHE A 65 -4.19 -4.45 -21.15
C PHE A 65 -4.97 -5.60 -21.76
N GLN A 66 -4.51 -6.84 -21.54
CA GLN A 66 -5.25 -8.04 -21.92
C GLN A 66 -5.39 -9.00 -20.75
N GLN A 67 -6.62 -9.47 -20.55
CA GLN A 67 -6.97 -10.47 -19.54
C GLN A 67 -7.69 -11.66 -20.17
N PHE A 68 -7.25 -12.84 -19.77
CA PHE A 68 -7.82 -14.13 -20.10
C PHE A 68 -8.45 -14.72 -18.83
N VAL A 69 -9.72 -15.07 -18.91
CA VAL A 69 -10.45 -15.70 -17.80
C VAL A 69 -10.89 -17.08 -18.26
N THR A 70 -10.47 -18.11 -17.52
CA THR A 70 -10.91 -19.49 -17.75
C THR A 70 -11.53 -20.05 -16.47
N ASP A 71 -11.98 -21.31 -16.51
CA ASP A 71 -12.41 -21.98 -15.29
C ASP A 71 -11.21 -22.09 -14.31
N GLY A 72 -11.39 -21.56 -13.10
CA GLY A 72 -10.42 -21.65 -12.00
C GLY A 72 -9.14 -20.79 -12.10
N LYS A 73 -8.92 -20.02 -13.17
CA LYS A 73 -7.75 -19.12 -13.29
C LYS A 73 -8.01 -17.85 -14.11
N ARG A 74 -7.23 -16.81 -13.82
CA ARG A 74 -7.13 -15.57 -14.58
C ARG A 74 -5.68 -15.37 -14.95
N ALA A 75 -5.42 -14.95 -16.17
CA ALA A 75 -4.08 -14.62 -16.63
C ALA A 75 -4.15 -13.33 -17.43
N GLY A 76 -3.07 -12.60 -17.52
CA GLY A 76 -3.07 -11.36 -18.27
C GLY A 76 -1.72 -10.70 -18.32
N PHE A 77 -1.65 -9.63 -19.09
CA PHE A 77 -0.48 -8.79 -19.17
C PHE A 77 -0.83 -7.33 -19.43
N VAL A 78 0.03 -6.46 -18.94
CA VAL A 78 -0.07 -5.01 -19.03
C VAL A 78 1.24 -4.49 -19.66
N PRO A 79 1.17 -3.77 -20.80
CA PRO A 79 2.31 -3.03 -21.31
C PRO A 79 2.76 -1.93 -20.34
N LEU A 80 4.00 -1.99 -19.87
CA LEU A 80 4.59 -0.94 -19.03
C LEU A 80 5.27 0.15 -19.89
N ASN A 81 5.88 -0.28 -20.98
CA ASN A 81 6.47 0.54 -22.04
C ASN A 81 6.69 -0.35 -23.28
N ASP A 82 7.17 0.19 -24.39
CA ASP A 82 7.35 -0.52 -25.67
C ASP A 82 8.13 -1.86 -25.59
N LYS A 83 8.92 -2.08 -24.54
CA LYS A 83 9.84 -3.23 -24.39
C LYS A 83 9.52 -4.13 -23.21
N GLU A 84 8.63 -3.72 -22.31
CA GLU A 84 8.38 -4.43 -21.06
C GLU A 84 6.89 -4.67 -20.84
N LEU A 85 6.56 -5.93 -20.55
CA LEU A 85 5.21 -6.34 -20.17
C LEU A 85 5.25 -6.87 -18.74
N TYR A 86 4.40 -6.34 -17.87
CA TYR A 86 4.03 -7.04 -16.64
C TYR A 86 3.04 -8.14 -17.00
N TRP A 87 3.24 -9.36 -16.50
CA TRP A 87 2.28 -10.44 -16.67
C TRP A 87 1.97 -11.12 -15.35
N PHE A 88 0.76 -11.67 -15.27
CA PHE A 88 0.30 -12.39 -14.09
C PHE A 88 -0.53 -13.61 -14.47
N LEU A 89 -0.52 -14.59 -13.57
CA LEU A 89 -1.44 -15.71 -13.52
C LEU A 89 -1.94 -15.86 -12.10
N THR A 90 -3.25 -15.87 -11.89
CA THR A 90 -3.88 -16.17 -10.61
C THR A 90 -4.82 -17.36 -10.74
N GLY A 91 -4.90 -18.19 -9.71
CA GLY A 91 -5.80 -19.34 -9.75
C GLY A 91 -5.70 -20.23 -8.53
N ARG A 92 -6.54 -21.27 -8.50
CA ARG A 92 -6.41 -22.35 -7.53
C ARG A 92 -5.24 -23.22 -7.98
N VAL A 93 -4.09 -23.04 -7.34
CA VAL A 93 -2.92 -23.87 -7.58
C VAL A 93 -2.42 -24.43 -6.26
N THR A 94 -2.40 -25.75 -6.12
CA THR A 94 -1.76 -26.40 -4.98
C THR A 94 -0.27 -26.52 -5.23
N TRP A 95 0.50 -25.75 -4.47
CA TRP A 95 1.96 -25.84 -4.40
C TRP A 95 2.39 -27.24 -3.91
N THR A 96 3.28 -27.91 -4.64
CA THR A 96 3.91 -29.18 -4.24
C THR A 96 5.42 -29.00 -4.04
N GLY A 97 5.85 -28.64 -2.83
CA GLY A 97 7.28 -28.63 -2.45
C GLY A 97 8.11 -27.46 -2.98
N ASN A 98 9.44 -27.53 -2.81
CA ASN A 98 10.46 -26.45 -2.94
C ASN A 98 10.52 -25.61 -4.24
N MET A 99 9.59 -25.75 -5.19
CA MET A 99 9.57 -25.07 -6.50
C MET A 99 9.46 -23.54 -6.44
N ALA A 100 8.87 -22.97 -5.37
CA ALA A 100 8.70 -21.50 -5.25
C ALA A 100 10.01 -20.70 -5.14
N ARG A 101 11.18 -21.37 -5.14
CA ARG A 101 12.50 -20.73 -5.05
C ARG A 101 13.33 -20.82 -6.32
N ASP A 102 12.88 -21.57 -7.34
CA ASP A 102 13.60 -21.65 -8.62
C ASP A 102 12.76 -20.99 -9.73
N PRO A 103 13.13 -19.78 -10.16
CA PRO A 103 12.47 -19.09 -11.25
C PRO A 103 12.32 -19.89 -12.55
N LYS A 104 13.27 -20.78 -12.85
CA LYS A 104 13.19 -21.63 -14.05
C LYS A 104 12.09 -22.68 -13.91
N LEU A 105 11.94 -23.26 -12.72
CA LEU A 105 10.84 -24.18 -12.43
C LEU A 105 9.50 -23.46 -12.45
N ILE A 106 9.42 -22.24 -11.90
CA ILE A 106 8.21 -21.40 -11.98
C ILE A 106 7.81 -21.16 -13.44
N GLN A 107 8.74 -20.69 -14.27
CA GLN A 107 8.46 -20.41 -15.68
C GLN A 107 8.01 -21.68 -16.43
N LYS A 108 8.75 -22.77 -16.24
CA LYS A 108 8.45 -24.07 -16.85
C LYS A 108 7.05 -24.55 -16.46
N GLU A 109 6.73 -24.50 -15.17
CA GLU A 109 5.44 -24.93 -14.63
C GLU A 109 4.28 -24.11 -15.22
N VAL A 110 4.43 -22.79 -15.32
CA VAL A 110 3.42 -21.93 -15.96
C VAL A 110 3.21 -22.32 -17.41
N ILE A 111 4.28 -22.48 -18.19
CA ILE A 111 4.20 -22.81 -19.62
C ILE A 111 3.61 -24.20 -19.83
N GLU A 112 4.11 -25.20 -19.10
CA GLU A 112 3.78 -26.60 -19.34
C GLU A 112 2.42 -26.98 -18.76
N ASN A 113 1.92 -26.33 -17.71
CA ASN A 113 0.70 -26.76 -17.02
C ASN A 113 -0.41 -25.70 -16.99
N PHE A 114 -0.06 -24.42 -16.84
CA PHE A 114 -1.06 -23.37 -16.61
C PHE A 114 -1.40 -22.52 -17.84
N ALA A 115 -0.54 -22.52 -18.87
CA ALA A 115 -0.74 -21.74 -20.08
C ALA A 115 -1.26 -22.54 -21.28
N LYS A 116 -1.50 -23.86 -21.12
CA LYS A 116 -1.91 -24.78 -22.20
C LYS A 116 -3.20 -24.37 -22.92
N ASP A 117 -4.16 -23.80 -22.19
CA ASP A 117 -5.45 -23.34 -22.68
C ASP A 117 -5.52 -21.82 -22.85
N LEU A 118 -4.38 -21.13 -22.72
CA LEU A 118 -4.25 -19.70 -22.99
C LEU A 118 -3.72 -19.46 -24.41
N PRO A 119 -3.93 -18.25 -24.99
CA PRO A 119 -3.38 -17.93 -26.30
C PRO A 119 -1.86 -18.05 -26.35
N GLN A 120 -1.33 -18.46 -27.51
CA GLN A 120 0.11 -18.64 -27.72
C GLN A 120 0.93 -17.35 -27.43
N SER A 121 0.30 -16.17 -27.60
CA SER A 121 0.89 -14.88 -27.21
C SER A 121 1.24 -14.83 -25.73
N TYR A 122 0.38 -15.32 -24.85
CA TYR A 122 0.63 -15.38 -23.42
C TYR A 122 1.83 -16.27 -23.09
N THR A 123 1.87 -17.48 -23.67
CA THR A 123 3.01 -18.41 -23.50
C THR A 123 4.33 -17.77 -23.98
N ARG A 124 4.30 -17.03 -25.10
CA ARG A 124 5.48 -16.30 -25.59
C ARG A 124 5.94 -15.22 -24.61
N ILE A 125 5.01 -14.49 -23.98
CA ILE A 125 5.32 -13.48 -22.96
C ILE A 125 6.00 -14.14 -21.76
N VAL A 126 5.41 -15.22 -21.22
CA VAL A 126 6.00 -15.97 -20.11
C VAL A 126 7.40 -16.47 -20.46
N LEU A 127 7.64 -16.93 -21.68
CA LEU A 127 8.96 -17.38 -22.15
C LEU A 127 10.02 -16.26 -22.14
N HIS A 128 9.63 -15.01 -22.39
CA HIS A 128 10.53 -13.84 -22.38
C HIS A 128 10.69 -13.21 -20.99
N SER A 129 10.26 -13.91 -19.94
CA SER A 129 10.37 -13.42 -18.58
C SER A 129 11.82 -13.19 -18.16
N ASP A 130 12.06 -12.04 -17.53
CA ASP A 130 13.20 -11.84 -16.66
C ASP A 130 13.03 -12.73 -15.43
N LEU A 131 13.77 -13.84 -15.41
CA LEU A 131 13.69 -14.84 -14.35
C LEU A 131 13.94 -14.26 -12.95
N SER A 132 14.72 -13.18 -12.83
CA SER A 132 14.96 -12.55 -11.52
C SER A 132 13.71 -11.92 -10.91
N THR A 133 12.73 -11.59 -11.75
CA THR A 133 11.45 -10.96 -11.37
C THR A 133 10.32 -11.95 -11.17
N LEU A 134 10.56 -13.25 -11.41
CA LEU A 134 9.52 -14.27 -11.26
C LEU A 134 9.23 -14.55 -9.80
N THR A 135 7.95 -14.47 -9.48
CA THR A 135 7.46 -14.63 -8.11
C THR A 135 6.28 -15.55 -8.14
N TRP A 136 6.18 -16.40 -7.12
CA TRP A 136 5.04 -17.28 -6.90
C TRP A 136 4.65 -17.16 -5.43
N ALA A 137 3.49 -16.56 -5.16
CA ALA A 137 3.08 -16.24 -3.79
C ALA A 137 1.59 -16.57 -3.55
N PRO A 138 1.23 -16.97 -2.32
CA PRO A 138 -0.18 -17.13 -1.97
C PRO A 138 -0.86 -15.76 -1.96
N LEU A 139 -2.12 -15.73 -2.38
CA LEU A 139 -2.94 -14.54 -2.30
C LEU A 139 -3.56 -14.47 -0.90
N MET A 140 -3.08 -13.50 -0.13
CA MET A 140 -3.48 -13.26 1.25
C MET A 140 -4.49 -12.12 1.31
N TYR A 141 -5.40 -12.16 2.28
CA TYR A 141 -6.31 -11.05 2.54
C TYR A 141 -6.71 -10.97 4.01
N ARG A 142 -7.19 -9.81 4.45
CA ARG A 142 -7.88 -9.66 5.73
C ARG A 142 -9.36 -9.46 5.47
N TYR A 143 -10.21 -9.96 6.35
CA TYR A 143 -11.64 -9.77 6.17
C TYR A 143 -12.02 -8.29 6.36
N PRO A 144 -12.92 -7.73 5.53
CA PRO A 144 -13.35 -6.34 5.69
C PRO A 144 -13.93 -6.04 7.08
N TRP A 145 -14.61 -6.99 7.71
CA TRP A 145 -15.16 -6.81 9.06
C TRP A 145 -14.09 -6.64 10.14
N ASP A 146 -12.90 -7.22 9.96
CA ASP A 146 -11.78 -7.02 10.89
C ASP A 146 -11.27 -5.58 10.85
N ILE A 147 -11.60 -4.82 9.79
CA ILE A 147 -11.25 -3.40 9.63
C ILE A 147 -12.41 -2.49 10.00
N ILE A 148 -13.62 -2.82 9.54
CA ILE A 148 -14.83 -2.03 9.81
C ILE A 148 -15.18 -2.05 11.30
N PHE A 149 -15.06 -3.21 11.96
CA PHE A 149 -15.41 -3.38 13.37
C PHE A 149 -14.20 -3.57 14.29
N GLY A 150 -13.00 -3.72 13.71
CA GLY A 150 -11.77 -3.82 14.48
C GLY A 150 -11.20 -2.47 14.87
N ASN A 151 -10.14 -2.50 15.68
CA ASN A 151 -9.48 -1.28 16.13
C ASN A 151 -8.26 -0.98 15.27
N ILE A 152 -8.40 -0.06 14.31
CA ILE A 152 -7.33 0.34 13.38
C ILE A 152 -6.41 1.45 13.95
N CYS A 153 -6.68 1.93 15.17
CA CYS A 153 -5.85 2.91 15.84
C CYS A 153 -5.78 2.67 17.36
N LYS A 154 -4.60 2.80 17.96
CA LYS A 154 -4.44 2.71 19.42
C LYS A 154 -3.52 3.81 19.89
N GLY A 155 -4.09 4.79 20.61
CA GLY A 155 -3.36 6.00 20.99
C GLY A 155 -2.91 6.76 19.74
N ASN A 156 -1.61 6.83 19.52
CA ASN A 156 -0.97 7.47 18.38
C ASN A 156 -0.43 6.48 17.32
N ILE A 157 -0.77 5.19 17.45
CA ILE A 157 -0.33 4.14 16.54
C ILE A 157 -1.48 3.80 15.58
N THR A 158 -1.17 3.73 14.29
CA THR A 158 -2.07 3.18 13.26
C THR A 158 -1.26 2.48 12.18
N VAL A 159 -1.92 1.87 11.20
CA VAL A 159 -1.31 1.15 10.07
C VAL A 159 -1.91 1.66 8.76
N ALA A 160 -1.29 1.39 7.61
CA ALA A 160 -1.83 1.73 6.29
C ALA A 160 -1.41 0.69 5.23
N GLY A 161 -2.11 0.68 4.10
CA GLY A 161 -1.91 -0.25 3.00
C GLY A 161 -2.08 -1.70 3.43
N ASP A 162 -1.25 -2.59 2.89
CA ASP A 162 -1.28 -4.03 3.20
C ASP A 162 -1.11 -4.38 4.70
N ALA A 163 -0.57 -3.48 5.51
CA ALA A 163 -0.55 -3.66 6.96
C ALA A 163 -1.97 -3.57 7.55
N MET A 164 -2.80 -2.67 7.03
CA MET A 164 -4.20 -2.48 7.41
C MET A 164 -5.12 -3.44 6.66
N HIS A 165 -5.11 -3.44 5.33
CA HIS A 165 -6.16 -4.06 4.52
C HIS A 165 -5.58 -4.80 3.32
N PRO A 166 -4.78 -5.86 3.52
CA PRO A 166 -4.32 -6.65 2.39
C PRO A 166 -5.54 -7.27 1.69
N MET A 167 -5.65 -7.07 0.37
CA MET A 167 -6.72 -7.65 -0.45
C MET A 167 -6.14 -8.51 -1.57
N THR A 168 -6.98 -9.38 -2.12
CA THR A 168 -6.61 -10.10 -3.33
C THR A 168 -6.62 -9.15 -4.52
N PRO A 169 -5.71 -9.30 -5.50
CA PRO A 169 -5.49 -8.31 -6.57
C PRO A 169 -6.59 -8.32 -7.65
N ASP A 170 -7.76 -8.89 -7.38
CA ASP A 170 -8.81 -9.12 -8.37
C ASP A 170 -9.39 -7.81 -8.93
N LEU A 171 -9.24 -6.70 -8.20
CA LEU A 171 -9.66 -5.36 -8.59
C LEU A 171 -8.47 -4.42 -8.89
N GLY A 172 -7.23 -4.83 -8.61
CA GLY A 172 -6.06 -3.96 -8.75
C GLY A 172 -6.08 -2.70 -7.87
N GLN A 173 -6.73 -2.73 -6.70
CA GLN A 173 -6.98 -1.55 -5.86
C GLN A 173 -6.13 -1.47 -4.59
N ASN A 174 -5.24 -2.44 -4.32
CA ASN A 174 -4.45 -2.46 -3.08
C ASN A 174 -3.62 -1.17 -2.95
N GLU A 175 -2.89 -0.85 -4.00
CA GLU A 175 -1.97 0.29 -4.02
C GLU A 175 -2.74 1.63 -4.00
N CYS A 176 -3.86 1.72 -4.73
CA CYS A 176 -4.73 2.89 -4.70
C CYS A 176 -5.31 3.13 -3.29
N ALA A 177 -5.81 2.08 -2.64
CA ALA A 177 -6.31 2.18 -1.26
C ALA A 177 -5.20 2.58 -0.27
N ALA A 178 -3.97 2.09 -0.46
CA ALA A 178 -2.83 2.51 0.37
C ALA A 178 -2.49 4.01 0.19
N LEU A 179 -2.63 4.55 -1.02
CA LEU A 179 -2.47 5.97 -1.28
C LEU A 179 -3.61 6.80 -0.65
N GLU A 180 -4.85 6.30 -0.72
CA GLU A 180 -5.99 6.93 -0.06
C GLU A 180 -5.79 7.00 1.47
N ASP A 181 -5.29 5.92 2.09
CA ASP A 181 -4.95 5.92 3.53
C ASP A 181 -3.97 7.04 3.87
N ALA A 182 -2.93 7.22 3.04
CA ALA A 182 -1.90 8.22 3.26
C ALA A 182 -2.49 9.64 3.19
N VAL A 183 -3.30 9.92 2.16
CA VAL A 183 -3.96 11.23 1.99
C VAL A 183 -4.92 11.54 3.13
N VAL A 184 -5.79 10.60 3.48
CA VAL A 184 -6.77 10.78 4.57
C VAL A 184 -6.04 11.03 5.90
N ARG A 185 -4.98 10.27 6.17
CA ARG A 185 -4.17 10.45 7.38
C ARG A 185 -3.54 11.83 7.43
N ASP A 186 -2.91 12.27 6.34
CA ASP A 186 -2.20 13.55 6.30
C ASP A 186 -3.17 14.72 6.49
N VAL A 187 -4.37 14.66 5.89
CA VAL A 187 -5.43 15.67 6.08
C VAL A 187 -5.94 15.70 7.52
N VAL A 188 -6.23 14.54 8.12
CA VAL A 188 -6.70 14.46 9.51
C VAL A 188 -5.62 14.97 10.47
N PHE A 189 -4.36 14.62 10.22
CA PHE A 189 -3.24 15.05 11.03
C PHE A 189 -3.01 16.56 10.97
N TYR A 190 -3.02 17.12 9.76
CA TYR A 190 -2.94 18.57 9.55
C TYR A 190 -4.04 19.29 10.33
N ARG A 191 -5.29 18.80 10.26
CA ARG A 191 -6.42 19.39 10.99
C ARG A 191 -6.26 19.32 12.51
N LEU A 192 -5.69 18.23 13.04
CA LEU A 192 -5.39 18.11 14.47
C LEU A 192 -4.33 19.10 14.92
N LEU A 193 -3.27 19.29 14.13
CA LEU A 193 -2.23 20.28 14.41
C LEU A 193 -2.78 21.71 14.35
N TYR A 194 -3.55 22.02 13.31
CA TYR A 194 -4.18 23.32 13.11
C TYR A 194 -5.16 23.66 14.26
N ASN A 195 -6.05 22.73 14.62
CA ASN A 195 -6.99 22.98 15.71
C ASN A 195 -6.27 23.16 17.06
N ARG A 196 -5.13 22.47 17.28
CA ARG A 196 -4.31 22.66 18.50
C ARG A 196 -3.56 23.98 18.51
N SER A 197 -3.06 24.46 17.37
CA SER A 197 -2.38 25.76 17.30
C SER A 197 -3.36 26.91 17.56
N VAL A 198 -4.59 26.81 17.07
CA VAL A 198 -5.65 27.83 17.28
C VAL A 198 -6.22 27.82 18.71
N SER A 199 -6.17 26.69 19.43
CA SER A 199 -6.71 26.58 20.80
C SER A 199 -5.71 26.96 21.91
N LEU A 200 -4.49 27.39 21.56
CA LEU A 200 -3.56 27.98 22.51
C LEU A 200 -3.88 29.47 22.70
N PRO A 201 -4.05 29.97 23.93
CA PRO A 201 -4.24 31.39 24.15
C PRO A 201 -2.99 32.14 23.65
N SER A 202 -3.20 33.14 22.80
CA SER A 202 -2.13 34.06 22.40
C SER A 202 -1.57 34.69 23.67
N SER A 203 -0.31 34.42 24.00
CA SER A 203 0.41 35.05 25.10
C SER A 203 0.84 36.48 24.74
N SER A 204 -0.09 37.27 24.23
CA SER A 204 0.06 38.71 24.02
C SER A 204 -1.25 39.36 24.44
N GLY A 205 -1.28 39.83 25.69
CA GLY A 205 -2.33 40.71 26.13
C GLY A 205 -2.29 42.00 25.33
N THR A 206 -3.32 42.22 24.51
CA THR A 206 -3.91 43.53 24.24
C THR A 206 -5.35 43.30 23.84
N SER A 207 -6.24 43.95 24.55
CA SER A 207 -7.68 43.96 24.30
C SER A 207 -8.01 44.48 22.91
N GLU A 208 -8.78 43.73 22.12
CA GLU A 208 -9.58 44.35 21.07
C GLU A 208 -10.93 43.65 20.93
N VAL A 209 -11.94 44.48 20.70
CA VAL A 209 -13.37 44.26 20.86
C VAL A 209 -13.92 43.42 19.70
N ALA A 210 -14.85 42.52 20.01
CA ALA A 210 -15.58 41.73 19.02
C ALA A 210 -16.36 42.61 18.03
N SER A 211 -16.39 42.20 16.75
CA SER A 211 -17.49 42.54 15.83
C SER A 211 -17.93 41.30 15.04
N PRO A 212 -19.24 41.12 14.82
CA PRO A 212 -19.80 39.93 14.22
C PRO A 212 -19.93 40.08 12.69
N ASN A 213 -19.86 38.94 12.00
CA ASN A 213 -20.18 38.68 10.58
C ASN A 213 -18.99 38.67 9.60
N GLY A 214 -18.81 37.55 8.90
CA GLY A 214 -18.08 37.45 7.64
C GLY A 214 -17.31 36.15 7.47
N CYS A 215 -17.89 35.18 6.74
CA CYS A 215 -17.13 34.09 6.12
C CYS A 215 -16.07 34.67 5.18
N GLU A 216 -14.81 34.30 5.34
CA GLU A 216 -13.82 34.38 4.26
C GLU A 216 -12.68 33.36 4.48
N LEU A 217 -12.47 32.49 3.50
CA LEU A 217 -11.30 31.62 3.37
C LEU A 217 -10.10 32.50 3.02
N CYS A 218 -9.35 32.96 4.02
CA CYS A 218 -8.06 33.60 3.80
C CYS A 218 -6.98 32.53 3.57
N ALA A 219 -6.30 32.60 2.43
CA ALA A 219 -5.09 31.83 2.16
C ALA A 219 -3.98 32.19 3.17
N PRO A 220 -3.11 31.24 3.57
CA PRO A 220 -2.08 31.53 4.56
C PRO A 220 -1.00 32.44 3.98
N SER A 221 -0.67 33.50 4.72
CA SER A 221 0.49 34.36 4.49
C SER A 221 1.79 33.63 4.83
N SER A 222 2.88 34.06 4.18
CA SER A 222 4.24 33.49 4.11
C SER A 222 5.04 33.35 5.41
N SER A 223 4.42 33.01 6.55
CA SER A 223 5.07 32.71 7.82
C SER A 223 4.92 31.25 8.28
N GLU A 224 4.33 30.38 7.44
CA GLU A 224 4.09 28.95 7.75
C GLU A 224 5.33 28.04 7.56
N ASP A 225 6.42 28.56 6.99
CA ASP A 225 7.65 27.79 6.72
C ASP A 225 8.31 27.22 8.00
N GLY A 226 8.01 27.78 9.17
CA GLY A 226 8.56 27.31 10.45
C GLY A 226 7.75 26.21 11.16
N LEU A 227 6.57 25.82 10.65
CA LEU A 227 5.75 24.75 11.26
C LEU A 227 6.17 23.35 10.76
N PHE A 228 6.69 23.27 9.54
CA PHE A 228 7.07 22.01 8.90
C PHE A 228 8.41 21.45 9.39
N SER A 229 9.29 22.28 9.97
CA SER A 229 10.65 21.87 10.32
C SER A 229 10.77 21.04 11.61
N SER A 230 9.69 20.83 12.37
CA SER A 230 9.72 20.13 13.66
C SER A 230 8.93 18.83 13.72
N LEU A 231 8.29 18.40 12.63
CA LEU A 231 7.56 17.14 12.60
C LEU A 231 8.53 15.94 12.56
N SER A 232 8.43 15.06 13.55
CA SER A 232 9.11 13.77 13.56
C SER A 232 8.12 12.65 13.22
N PHE A 233 8.19 12.12 12.00
CA PHE A 233 7.49 10.88 11.64
C PHE A 233 8.40 9.70 11.92
N LYS A 234 7.92 8.73 12.69
CA LYS A 234 8.58 7.43 12.82
C LYS A 234 7.82 6.41 11.98
N LEU A 235 8.35 6.16 10.78
CA LEU A 235 7.88 5.09 9.92
C LEU A 235 8.53 3.78 10.36
N TYR A 236 7.70 2.79 10.71
CA TYR A 236 8.17 1.42 10.87
C TYR A 236 8.04 0.72 9.51
N GLY A 237 9.04 0.95 8.66
CA GLY A 237 9.22 0.22 7.40
C GLY A 237 10.09 -1.00 7.65
N GLY A 238 9.47 -2.16 7.83
CA GLY A 238 10.17 -3.40 7.54
C GLY A 238 10.03 -3.65 6.03
N VAL A 239 11.13 -3.87 5.33
CA VAL A 239 11.08 -4.69 4.11
C VAL A 239 10.68 -6.07 4.60
N GLY A 240 9.38 -6.28 4.80
CA GLY A 240 8.83 -7.61 4.90
C GLY A 240 9.22 -8.28 3.60
N SER A 241 10.18 -9.20 3.66
CA SER A 241 10.61 -10.01 2.53
C SER A 241 9.45 -10.89 2.11
N ASN A 242 8.45 -10.29 1.51
CA ASN A 242 7.61 -11.00 0.60
C ASN A 242 8.49 -11.26 -0.61
N ASN A 243 8.42 -12.49 -1.07
CA ASN A 243 9.18 -13.10 -2.14
C ASN A 243 8.87 -12.46 -3.51
N SER A 244 8.55 -11.16 -3.54
CA SER A 244 8.23 -10.34 -4.69
C SER A 244 9.45 -9.52 -5.09
N ASN A 245 10.32 -10.08 -5.93
CA ASN A 245 11.35 -9.33 -6.64
C ASN A 245 10.78 -8.51 -7.82
N ALA A 246 9.46 -8.41 -7.94
CA ALA A 246 8.84 -7.48 -8.89
C ALA A 246 9.10 -6.05 -8.38
N PRO A 247 9.63 -5.15 -9.21
CA PRO A 247 9.87 -3.77 -8.79
C PRO A 247 8.52 -3.12 -8.42
N PRO A 248 8.40 -2.48 -7.24
CA PRO A 248 7.15 -1.86 -6.78
C PRO A 248 6.51 -0.89 -7.78
N GLU A 249 7.33 -0.23 -8.61
CA GLU A 249 6.85 0.66 -9.68
C GLU A 249 6.06 -0.06 -10.77
N ALA A 250 6.42 -1.31 -11.09
CA ALA A 250 5.70 -2.09 -12.10
C ALA A 250 4.36 -2.60 -11.57
N GLU A 251 4.27 -2.94 -10.29
CA GLU A 251 3.00 -3.30 -9.65
C GLU A 251 2.09 -2.07 -9.52
N LEU A 252 2.64 -0.92 -9.15
CA LEU A 252 1.91 0.35 -9.10
C LEU A 252 1.42 0.79 -10.49
N GLN A 253 2.27 0.67 -11.53
CA GLN A 253 1.85 0.97 -12.91
C GLN A 253 0.79 -0.02 -13.40
N ALA A 254 0.92 -1.31 -13.11
CA ALA A 254 -0.09 -2.30 -13.46
C ALA A 254 -1.42 -2.08 -12.71
N ALA A 255 -1.37 -1.74 -11.42
CA ALA A 255 -2.54 -1.41 -10.61
C ALA A 255 -3.26 -0.15 -11.12
N ASN A 256 -2.52 0.92 -11.42
CA ASN A 256 -3.07 2.16 -11.99
C ASN A 256 -3.75 1.90 -13.36
N MET A 257 -3.13 1.10 -14.23
CA MET A 257 -3.76 0.75 -15.50
C MET A 257 -5.02 -0.11 -15.31
N ILE A 258 -5.02 -1.07 -14.38
CA ILE A 258 -6.22 -1.89 -14.08
C ILE A 258 -7.35 -1.02 -13.51
N ALA A 259 -7.03 -0.03 -12.67
CA ALA A 259 -8.00 0.91 -12.11
C ALA A 259 -8.64 1.83 -13.18
N ASP A 260 -7.85 2.30 -14.16
CA ASP A 260 -8.33 3.19 -15.23
C ASP A 260 -9.31 2.51 -16.21
N PHE A 261 -9.26 1.18 -16.37
CA PHE A 261 -10.23 0.43 -17.20
C PHE A 261 -11.55 0.10 -16.48
N GLY A 262 -11.68 0.46 -15.20
CA GLY A 262 -12.89 0.27 -14.41
C GLY A 262 -13.93 1.40 -14.51
N ASN A 263 -13.66 2.45 -15.30
CA ASN A 263 -14.56 3.59 -15.55
C ASN A 263 -15.10 3.62 -16.98
#